data_AF-A0AAD3R950-F1
#
_entry.id   AF-A0AAD3R950-F1
#
_cell.length_a   1.000
_cell.length_b   1.000
_cell.length_c   1.000
_cell.angle_alpha   90.00
_cell.angle_beta   90.00
_cell.angle_gamma   90.00
#
_symmetry.space_group_name_H-M   'P 1'
#
loop_
_entity.id
_entity.type
_entity.pdbx_description
1 polymer ?
#
loop_
_entity_poly.entity_id
_entity_poly.type
_entity_poly.pdbx_seq_one_letter_code
_entity_poly.pdbx_strand_id
1 'polypeptide(L)'
;MFVKAGVFVSPTLHLERIIEPPSEHGGPVPTEKTEELGLYQEGTERAELLSLLQVETCWDREHKEQVEKSRNAWPWRKLERGEDNLSETPGRTSQPEDRARGAGGGPGESAQIAERKWCLHRRRLLSLQEKQMEELLGAMEKVKQELESMRAKLASTQQSLCEKEAHLTTLRAERRKHLEEVLEMKQEALLADISEKDANIALLELSSSKKKKTQDEVALLKREKDRLVQQLKQQTQNRMKLMADNYEDDHLKTAPDQTNHKPSPDQMIPPLLALSQNRSKLKLYIAHLTDLCHDRDPSILSQLTPPSHYHHSDPEDWEEELQKMSVEQLEQELEVCEKESGELQEYANSVLQQIADYCPDILEQVVNALEESC
;
A
#
# COMPACT_ATOMS: atom_id res chain seq x y z
N MET A 1 15.22 -17.89 36.60
CA MET A 1 15.44 -19.30 36.23
C MET A 1 14.12 -19.90 35.76
N PHE A 2 14.18 -20.71 34.70
CA PHE A 2 13.10 -21.34 33.92
C PHE A 2 12.61 -20.56 32.68
N VAL A 3 13.47 -20.62 31.66
CA VAL A 3 13.12 -20.57 30.23
C VAL A 3 12.56 -21.95 29.85
N LYS A 4 11.37 -22.00 29.26
CA LYS A 4 10.87 -23.21 28.59
C LYS A 4 10.95 -22.96 27.08
N ALA A 5 11.96 -23.57 26.47
CA ALA A 5 12.17 -23.61 25.03
C ALA A 5 11.09 -24.48 24.37
N GLY A 6 10.37 -23.91 23.40
CA GLY A 6 9.59 -24.64 22.41
C GLY A 6 10.38 -24.65 21.12
N VAL A 7 11.05 -25.77 20.83
CA VAL A 7 11.71 -26.05 19.57
C VAL A 7 10.62 -26.40 18.56
N PHE A 8 10.41 -25.56 17.53
CA PHE A 8 9.65 -25.94 16.36
C PHE A 8 10.64 -26.44 15.31
N VAL A 9 10.61 -27.76 15.06
CA VAL A 9 11.42 -28.44 14.05
C VAL A 9 10.73 -28.23 12.71
N SER A 10 11.35 -27.48 11.79
CA SER A 10 10.90 -27.42 10.40
C SER A 10 11.16 -28.78 9.71
N PRO A 11 10.24 -29.30 8.89
CA PRO A 11 10.51 -30.49 8.10
C PRO A 11 11.45 -30.14 6.94
N THR A 12 12.66 -30.66 6.99
CA THR A 12 13.57 -30.71 5.83
C THR A 12 13.01 -31.73 4.83
N LEU A 13 12.39 -31.27 3.75
CA LEU A 13 12.10 -32.13 2.61
C LEU A 13 13.37 -32.26 1.76
N HIS A 14 14.01 -33.43 1.86
CA HIS A 14 14.95 -33.94 0.87
C HIS A 14 14.24 -34.09 -0.48
N LEU A 15 14.67 -33.34 -1.49
CA LEU A 15 14.51 -33.72 -2.89
C LEU A 15 15.90 -33.98 -3.46
N GLU A 16 16.30 -35.26 -3.50
CA GLU A 16 17.39 -35.73 -4.34
C GLU A 16 17.03 -35.44 -5.80
N ARG A 17 17.77 -34.53 -6.44
CA ARG A 17 17.81 -34.38 -7.90
C ARG A 17 18.60 -35.56 -8.47
N ILE A 18 17.90 -36.52 -9.07
CA ILE A 18 18.48 -37.40 -10.09
C ILE A 18 18.61 -36.57 -11.37
N ILE A 19 19.84 -36.35 -11.80
CA ILE A 19 20.20 -35.74 -13.08
C ILE A 19 20.32 -36.87 -14.10
N GLU A 20 19.44 -36.89 -15.10
CA GLU A 20 19.77 -37.40 -16.44
C GLU A 20 19.08 -36.51 -17.50
N PRO A 21 19.78 -36.09 -18.57
CA PRO A 21 19.18 -35.30 -19.65
C PRO A 21 18.75 -36.21 -20.82
N PRO A 22 17.65 -35.89 -21.52
CA PRO A 22 17.50 -36.30 -22.91
C PRO A 22 17.66 -35.10 -23.84
N SER A 23 18.78 -35.15 -24.57
CA SER A 23 18.90 -34.91 -26.01
C SER A 23 17.68 -34.36 -26.76
N GLU A 24 17.95 -33.25 -27.46
CA GLU A 24 17.28 -32.68 -28.63
C GLU A 24 16.34 -33.60 -29.42
N HIS A 25 15.15 -33.10 -29.78
CA HIS A 25 14.55 -33.20 -31.13
C HIS A 25 13.39 -32.21 -31.28
N GLY A 26 13.41 -31.49 -32.41
CA GLY A 26 12.49 -30.39 -32.73
C GLY A 26 11.08 -30.81 -33.16
N GLY A 27 10.13 -29.94 -32.87
CA GLY A 27 8.72 -30.00 -33.30
C GLY A 27 7.85 -29.07 -32.42
N PRO A 28 6.81 -28.41 -32.97
CA PRO A 28 6.14 -27.29 -32.30
C PRO A 28 5.25 -27.77 -31.14
N VAL A 29 5.33 -27.11 -29.99
CA VAL A 29 4.51 -27.41 -28.79
C VAL A 29 3.30 -26.47 -28.75
N PRO A 30 2.08 -26.97 -28.42
CA PRO A 30 0.85 -26.16 -28.42
C PRO A 30 0.73 -25.26 -27.18
N THR A 31 0.11 -24.11 -27.39
CA THR A 31 -0.25 -23.04 -26.44
C THR A 31 -1.38 -23.45 -25.48
N GLU A 32 -1.17 -24.44 -24.62
CA GLU A 32 -2.13 -24.82 -23.56
C GLU A 32 -1.54 -24.83 -22.14
N LYS A 33 -0.21 -24.65 -21.98
CA LYS A 33 0.45 -24.73 -20.66
C LYS A 33 0.31 -23.48 -19.78
N THR A 34 -0.08 -22.34 -20.36
CA THR A 34 -0.16 -21.06 -19.64
C THR A 34 -1.49 -20.92 -18.89
N GLU A 35 -2.56 -21.58 -19.33
CA GLU A 35 -3.86 -21.57 -18.66
C GLU A 35 -3.90 -22.53 -17.46
N GLU A 36 -3.21 -23.67 -17.50
CA GLU A 36 -3.12 -24.58 -16.34
C GLU A 36 -2.36 -23.93 -15.17
N LEU A 37 -1.23 -23.26 -15.41
CA LEU A 37 -0.44 -22.64 -14.34
C LEU A 37 -1.18 -21.49 -13.62
N GLY A 38 -1.98 -20.71 -14.35
CA GLY A 38 -2.83 -19.66 -13.76
C GLY A 38 -3.94 -20.23 -12.88
N LEU A 39 -4.55 -21.36 -13.29
CA LEU A 39 -5.55 -22.05 -12.48
C LEU A 39 -4.96 -22.71 -11.22
N TYR A 40 -3.69 -23.14 -11.26
CA TYR A 40 -2.97 -23.63 -10.08
C TYR A 40 -2.58 -22.50 -9.11
N GLN A 41 -2.17 -21.32 -9.61
CA GLN A 41 -1.86 -20.17 -8.74
C GLN A 41 -3.11 -19.56 -8.09
N GLU A 42 -4.19 -19.33 -8.85
CA GLU A 42 -5.48 -18.87 -8.28
C GLU A 42 -6.08 -19.92 -7.30
N GLY A 43 -5.88 -21.21 -7.59
CA GLY A 43 -6.28 -22.30 -6.70
C GLY A 43 -5.49 -22.30 -5.38
N THR A 44 -4.22 -21.90 -5.41
CA THR A 44 -3.33 -21.84 -4.24
C THR A 44 -3.67 -20.64 -3.38
N GLU A 45 -3.86 -19.46 -3.97
CA GLU A 45 -4.27 -18.24 -3.24
C GLU A 45 -5.67 -18.39 -2.60
N ARG A 46 -6.62 -19.03 -3.31
CA ARG A 46 -7.92 -19.36 -2.72
C ARG A 46 -7.81 -20.38 -1.58
N ALA A 47 -6.90 -21.34 -1.68
CA ALA A 47 -6.66 -22.31 -0.61
C ALA A 47 -6.03 -21.66 0.63
N GLU A 48 -5.12 -20.69 0.44
CA GLU A 48 -4.51 -19.92 1.53
C GLU A 48 -5.54 -19.02 2.23
N LEU A 49 -6.39 -18.32 1.47
CA LEU A 49 -7.48 -17.52 2.04
C LEU A 49 -8.51 -18.36 2.79
N LEU A 50 -8.87 -19.54 2.28
CA LEU A 50 -9.75 -20.47 2.97
C LEU A 50 -9.09 -21.03 4.24
N SER A 51 -7.79 -21.29 4.22
CA SER A 51 -7.04 -21.71 5.39
C SER A 51 -6.99 -20.62 6.46
N LEU A 52 -6.78 -19.36 6.08
CA LEU A 52 -6.80 -18.21 7.00
C LEU A 52 -8.19 -18.00 7.62
N LEU A 53 -9.25 -18.05 6.81
CA LEU A 53 -10.63 -17.95 7.30
C LEU A 53 -10.99 -19.13 8.23
N GLN A 54 -10.44 -20.32 7.96
CA GLN A 54 -10.63 -21.49 8.81
C GLN A 54 -9.88 -21.36 10.14
N VAL A 55 -8.71 -20.72 10.17
CA VAL A 55 -7.99 -20.40 11.41
C VAL A 55 -8.74 -19.34 12.22
N GLU A 56 -9.23 -18.28 11.59
CA GLU A 56 -9.99 -17.21 12.25
C GLU A 56 -11.31 -17.73 12.86
N THR A 57 -12.07 -18.54 12.11
CA THR A 57 -13.29 -19.16 12.62
C THR A 57 -13.04 -20.22 13.70
N CYS A 58 -11.87 -20.86 13.70
CA CYS A 58 -11.45 -21.79 14.75
C CYS A 58 -11.10 -21.04 16.04
N TRP A 59 -10.35 -19.93 15.91
CA TRP A 59 -10.01 -19.05 17.02
C TRP A 59 -11.25 -18.42 17.66
N ASP A 60 -12.20 -17.93 16.86
CA ASP A 60 -13.48 -17.40 17.35
C ASP A 60 -14.31 -18.45 18.10
N ARG A 61 -14.28 -19.71 17.64
CA ARG A 61 -14.97 -20.82 18.30
C ARG A 61 -14.33 -21.15 19.65
N GLU A 62 -12.99 -21.22 19.71
CA GLU A 62 -12.27 -21.46 20.95
C GLU A 62 -12.46 -20.32 21.95
N HIS A 63 -12.40 -19.08 21.50
CA HIS A 63 -12.66 -17.91 22.32
C HIS A 63 -14.09 -17.92 22.88
N LYS A 64 -15.09 -18.22 22.04
CA LYS A 64 -16.49 -18.36 22.46
C LYS A 64 -16.68 -19.51 23.46
N GLU A 65 -16.03 -20.64 23.27
CA GLU A 65 -16.07 -21.79 24.20
C GLU A 65 -15.40 -21.47 25.54
N GLN A 66 -14.31 -20.68 25.53
CA GLN A 66 -13.61 -20.25 26.73
C GLN A 66 -14.44 -19.25 27.56
N VAL A 67 -15.17 -18.35 26.88
CA VAL A 67 -16.15 -17.45 27.51
C VAL A 67 -17.33 -18.25 28.09
N GLU A 68 -17.84 -19.25 27.36
CA GLU A 68 -18.94 -20.12 27.82
C GLU A 68 -18.54 -20.97 29.04
N LYS A 69 -17.33 -21.55 29.04
CA LYS A 69 -16.75 -22.28 30.18
C LYS A 69 -16.60 -21.37 31.41
N SER A 70 -16.18 -20.12 31.21
CA SER A 70 -16.07 -19.13 32.29
C SER A 70 -17.45 -18.74 32.84
N ARG A 71 -18.46 -18.61 31.97
CA ARG A 71 -19.85 -18.33 32.35
C ARG A 71 -20.48 -19.50 33.12
N ASN A 72 -20.24 -20.74 32.68
CA ASN A 72 -20.75 -21.95 33.33
C ASN A 72 -20.02 -22.30 34.64
N ALA A 73 -18.77 -21.86 34.82
CA ALA A 73 -18.02 -21.99 36.07
C ALA A 73 -18.40 -20.94 37.13
N TRP A 74 -19.11 -19.88 36.75
CA TRP A 74 -19.47 -18.78 37.66
C TRP A 74 -20.41 -19.19 38.82
N PRO A 75 -21.46 -20.02 38.61
CA PRO A 75 -22.32 -20.50 39.69
C PRO A 75 -21.58 -21.39 40.71
N TRP A 76 -20.69 -22.27 40.25
CA TRP A 76 -19.91 -23.17 41.11
C TRP A 76 -18.93 -22.41 42.00
N ARG A 77 -18.24 -21.40 41.46
CA ARG A 77 -17.39 -20.48 42.26
C ARG A 77 -18.19 -19.66 43.28
N LYS A 78 -19.51 -19.51 43.09
CA LYS A 78 -20.42 -18.81 44.01
C LYS A 78 -20.93 -19.74 45.12
N LEU A 79 -21.11 -21.04 44.83
CA LEU A 79 -21.44 -22.10 45.79
C LEU A 79 -20.26 -22.47 46.69
N GLU A 80 -19.03 -22.59 46.16
CA GLU A 80 -17.81 -22.81 46.97
C GLU A 80 -17.57 -21.66 47.97
N ARG A 81 -17.95 -20.42 47.61
CA ARG A 81 -17.93 -19.28 48.54
C ARG A 81 -19.10 -19.24 49.54
N GLY A 82 -20.13 -20.06 49.33
CA GLY A 82 -21.30 -20.19 50.19
C GLY A 82 -21.20 -21.35 51.19
N GLU A 83 -20.45 -22.40 50.87
CA GLU A 83 -20.22 -23.56 51.75
C GLU A 83 -19.26 -23.25 52.90
N ASP A 84 -18.35 -22.28 52.73
CA ASP A 84 -17.51 -21.75 53.83
C ASP A 84 -18.32 -20.98 54.91
N ASN A 85 -19.64 -20.82 54.73
CA ASN A 85 -20.51 -20.02 55.61
C ASN A 85 -21.65 -20.82 56.27
N LEU A 86 -21.69 -22.16 56.12
CA LEU A 86 -22.73 -23.03 56.69
C LEU A 86 -22.14 -24.31 57.30
N SER A 87 -21.35 -24.15 58.36
CA SER A 87 -21.03 -25.24 59.29
C SER A 87 -21.53 -24.88 60.70
N GLU A 88 -22.86 -24.85 60.86
CA GLU A 88 -23.51 -24.92 62.18
C GLU A 88 -23.83 -26.38 62.52
N THR A 89 -23.17 -26.92 63.55
CA THR A 89 -23.52 -28.20 64.18
C THR A 89 -24.49 -27.98 65.35
N PRO A 90 -25.63 -28.69 65.46
CA PRO A 90 -26.45 -28.63 66.67
C PRO A 90 -26.22 -29.84 67.60
N GLY A 91 -25.90 -29.53 68.86
CA GLY A 91 -26.40 -30.24 70.05
C GLY A 91 -25.50 -31.28 70.74
N ARG A 92 -24.99 -30.95 71.94
CA ARG A 92 -25.50 -31.47 73.24
C ARG A 92 -24.70 -30.99 74.46
N THR A 93 -25.42 -30.30 75.36
CA THR A 93 -25.36 -30.32 76.84
C THR A 93 -24.03 -30.54 77.57
N SER A 94 -23.59 -29.52 78.34
CA SER A 94 -23.46 -29.54 79.83
C SER A 94 -22.81 -28.23 80.34
N GLN A 95 -23.45 -27.56 81.32
CA GLN A 95 -22.89 -26.47 82.16
C GLN A 95 -21.97 -27.07 83.28
N PRO A 96 -21.19 -26.32 84.14
CA PRO A 96 -21.28 -24.90 84.50
C PRO A 96 -19.95 -24.11 84.77
N GLU A 97 -20.12 -22.78 84.93
CA GLU A 97 -19.47 -21.85 85.87
C GLU A 97 -18.00 -21.36 85.74
N ASP A 98 -17.91 -20.02 85.90
CA ASP A 98 -16.88 -19.20 86.54
C ASP A 98 -15.42 -19.24 86.08
N ARG A 99 -14.98 -18.14 85.42
CA ARG A 99 -14.08 -17.14 86.05
C ARG A 99 -13.57 -16.09 85.06
N ALA A 100 -13.58 -14.86 85.57
CA ALA A 100 -12.56 -13.83 85.40
C ALA A 100 -12.33 -13.24 83.99
N ARG A 101 -12.66 -11.94 83.92
CA ARG A 101 -11.90 -10.95 83.15
C ARG A 101 -10.41 -11.25 83.24
N GLY A 102 -9.83 -11.66 82.12
CA GLY A 102 -8.39 -11.80 81.93
C GLY A 102 -8.11 -11.55 80.47
N ALA A 103 -7.39 -10.46 80.21
CA ALA A 103 -6.81 -10.18 78.91
C ALA A 103 -6.07 -11.42 78.39
N GLY A 104 -6.48 -11.91 77.22
CA GLY A 104 -6.00 -13.20 76.73
C GLY A 104 -6.34 -13.41 75.27
N GLY A 105 -6.05 -12.42 74.42
CA GLY A 105 -5.93 -12.68 72.99
C GLY A 105 -4.75 -13.61 72.79
N GLY A 106 -4.99 -14.91 72.87
CA GLY A 106 -3.98 -15.92 72.61
C GLY A 106 -3.39 -15.73 71.21
N PRO A 107 -2.18 -16.25 70.93
CA PRO A 107 -1.53 -16.13 69.62
C PRO A 107 -2.44 -16.43 68.42
N GLY A 108 -3.47 -17.28 68.60
CA GLY A 108 -4.48 -17.61 67.60
C GLY A 108 -5.46 -16.47 67.23
N GLU A 109 -5.89 -15.62 68.16
CA GLU A 109 -6.80 -14.50 67.82
C GLU A 109 -6.07 -13.40 67.06
N SER A 110 -4.81 -13.13 67.43
CA SER A 110 -3.94 -12.21 66.71
C SER A 110 -3.60 -12.72 65.30
N ALA A 111 -3.39 -14.04 65.15
CA ALA A 111 -3.19 -14.68 63.84
C ALA A 111 -4.43 -14.60 62.94
N GLN A 112 -5.63 -14.88 63.48
CA GLN A 112 -6.89 -14.76 62.72
C GLN A 112 -7.16 -13.32 62.28
N ILE A 113 -6.84 -12.31 63.11
CA ILE A 113 -6.95 -10.90 62.75
C ILE A 113 -5.97 -10.55 61.61
N ALA A 114 -4.74 -11.09 61.65
CA ALA A 114 -3.75 -10.90 60.59
C ALA A 114 -4.17 -11.55 59.27
N GLU A 115 -4.69 -12.77 59.29
CA GLU A 115 -5.23 -13.47 58.12
C GLU A 115 -6.40 -12.71 57.47
N ARG A 116 -7.36 -12.25 58.28
CA ARG A 116 -8.49 -11.42 57.79
C ARG A 116 -7.99 -10.13 57.14
N LYS A 117 -7.01 -9.45 57.76
CA LYS A 117 -6.40 -8.24 57.19
C LYS A 117 -5.67 -8.52 55.88
N TRP A 118 -4.94 -9.63 55.78
CA TRP A 118 -4.26 -10.03 54.55
C TRP A 118 -5.25 -10.37 53.43
N CYS A 119 -6.33 -11.10 53.73
CA CYS A 119 -7.40 -11.39 52.78
C CYS A 119 -8.12 -10.12 52.30
N LEU A 120 -8.38 -9.16 53.19
CA LEU A 120 -8.96 -7.86 52.81
C LEU A 120 -8.00 -7.03 51.95
N HIS A 121 -6.71 -7.01 52.29
CA HIS A 121 -5.69 -6.34 51.49
C HIS A 121 -5.56 -6.96 50.10
N ARG A 122 -5.49 -8.29 50.02
CA ARG A 122 -5.47 -9.06 48.77
C ARG A 122 -6.71 -8.77 47.92
N ARG A 123 -7.90 -8.72 48.53
CA ARG A 123 -9.15 -8.35 47.83
C ARG A 123 -9.12 -6.92 47.30
N ARG A 124 -8.59 -5.96 48.06
CA ARG A 124 -8.44 -4.56 47.60
C ARG A 124 -7.47 -4.45 46.43
N LEU A 125 -6.36 -5.21 46.46
CA LEU A 125 -5.39 -5.24 45.36
C LEU A 125 -6.02 -5.82 44.08
N LEU A 126 -6.72 -6.95 44.20
CA LEU A 126 -7.46 -7.55 43.07
C LEU A 126 -8.51 -6.58 42.52
N SER A 127 -9.28 -5.91 43.38
CA SER A 127 -10.27 -4.92 42.96
C SER A 127 -9.65 -3.70 42.27
N LEU A 128 -8.45 -3.27 42.67
CA LEU A 128 -7.73 -2.20 41.99
C LEU A 128 -7.25 -2.65 40.60
N GLN A 129 -6.72 -3.87 40.50
CA GLN A 129 -6.30 -4.46 39.23
C GLN A 129 -7.48 -4.65 38.27
N GLU A 130 -8.64 -5.11 38.77
CA GLU A 130 -9.88 -5.22 38.00
C GLU A 130 -10.31 -3.86 37.42
N LYS A 131 -10.26 -2.79 38.22
CA LYS A 131 -10.58 -1.44 37.75
C LYS A 131 -9.60 -0.94 36.70
N GLN A 132 -8.30 -1.14 36.90
CA GLN A 132 -7.28 -0.77 35.91
C GLN A 132 -7.49 -1.51 34.59
N MET A 133 -7.85 -2.81 34.65
CA MET A 133 -8.15 -3.59 33.46
C MET A 133 -9.42 -3.11 32.75
N GLU A 134 -10.47 -2.76 33.49
CA GLU A 134 -11.71 -2.21 32.93
C GLU A 134 -11.49 -0.85 32.26
N GLU A 135 -10.67 0.03 32.86
CA GLU A 135 -10.26 1.31 32.27
C GLU A 135 -9.45 1.12 30.98
N LEU A 136 -8.49 0.17 30.97
CA LEU A 136 -7.69 -0.14 29.79
C LEU A 136 -8.53 -0.74 28.66
N LEU A 137 -9.46 -1.66 28.97
CA LEU A 137 -10.40 -2.20 27.99
C LEU A 137 -11.30 -1.11 27.41
N GLY A 138 -11.78 -0.19 28.25
CA GLY A 138 -12.57 0.96 27.80
C GLY A 138 -11.78 1.93 26.91
N ALA A 139 -10.49 2.14 27.21
CA ALA A 139 -9.60 2.93 26.36
C ALA A 139 -9.33 2.24 25.01
N MET A 140 -9.10 0.93 25.03
CA MET A 140 -8.91 0.12 23.81
C MET A 140 -10.14 0.16 22.90
N GLU A 141 -11.35 0.05 23.47
CA GLU A 141 -12.59 0.11 22.70
C GLU A 141 -12.79 1.50 22.04
N LYS A 142 -12.41 2.59 22.73
CA LYS A 142 -12.44 3.94 22.14
C LYS A 142 -11.48 4.06 20.95
N VAL A 143 -10.24 3.58 21.09
CA VAL A 143 -9.26 3.58 19.99
C VAL A 143 -9.77 2.76 18.82
N LYS A 144 -10.41 1.62 19.06
CA LYS A 144 -11.02 0.79 18.02
C LYS A 144 -12.13 1.55 17.27
N GLN A 145 -13.02 2.24 17.99
CA GLN A 145 -14.09 3.05 17.39
C GLN A 145 -13.53 4.24 16.60
N GLU A 146 -12.49 4.90 17.09
CA GLU A 146 -11.79 5.97 16.36
C GLU A 146 -11.16 5.43 15.08
N LEU A 147 -10.53 4.26 15.13
CA LEU A 147 -9.93 3.62 13.97
C LEU A 147 -10.99 3.21 12.92
N GLU A 148 -12.14 2.67 13.34
CA GLU A 148 -13.28 2.41 12.46
C GLU A 148 -13.84 3.70 11.84
N SER A 149 -13.93 4.79 12.63
CA SER A 149 -14.33 6.11 12.13
C SER A 149 -13.36 6.65 11.09
N MET A 150 -12.05 6.51 11.32
CA MET A 150 -11.03 6.94 10.37
C MET A 150 -11.04 6.09 9.10
N ARG A 151 -11.24 4.77 9.20
CA ARG A 151 -11.42 3.88 8.04
C ARG A 151 -12.62 4.31 7.18
N ALA A 152 -13.75 4.63 7.80
CA ALA A 152 -14.93 5.10 7.07
C ALA A 152 -14.69 6.45 6.36
N LYS A 153 -13.98 7.38 7.02
CA LYS A 153 -13.60 8.66 6.40
C LYS A 153 -12.65 8.45 5.23
N LEU A 154 -11.64 7.58 5.38
CA LEU A 154 -10.70 7.25 4.31
C LEU A 154 -11.42 6.64 3.10
N ALA A 155 -12.33 5.69 3.33
CA ALA A 155 -13.14 5.11 2.26
C ALA A 155 -14.00 6.16 1.55
N SER A 156 -14.61 7.08 2.30
CA SER A 156 -15.39 8.19 1.72
C SER A 156 -14.53 9.14 0.88
N THR A 157 -13.31 9.45 1.33
CA THR A 157 -12.39 10.30 0.55
C THR A 157 -11.89 9.60 -0.69
N GLN A 158 -11.61 8.29 -0.61
CA GLN A 158 -11.19 7.48 -1.76
C GLN A 158 -12.28 7.40 -2.82
N GLN A 159 -13.54 7.20 -2.39
CA GLN A 159 -14.68 7.20 -3.29
C GLN A 159 -14.85 8.55 -3.99
N SER A 160 -14.73 9.66 -3.25
CA SER A 160 -14.81 10.99 -3.83
C SER A 160 -13.67 11.24 -4.83
N LEU A 161 -12.46 10.76 -4.56
CA LEU A 161 -11.34 10.86 -5.48
C LEU A 161 -11.61 10.09 -6.77
N CYS A 162 -12.06 8.83 -6.67
CA CYS A 162 -12.43 8.00 -7.82
C CYS A 162 -13.51 8.67 -8.69
N GLU A 163 -14.54 9.27 -8.07
CA GLU A 163 -15.57 10.02 -8.80
C GLU A 163 -14.97 11.23 -9.54
N LYS A 164 -14.05 11.96 -8.92
CA LYS A 164 -13.35 13.09 -9.56
C LYS A 164 -12.48 12.63 -10.72
N GLU A 165 -11.78 11.50 -10.59
CA GLU A 165 -11.00 10.90 -11.66
C GLU A 165 -11.88 10.50 -12.85
N ALA A 166 -13.01 9.83 -12.58
CA ALA A 166 -14.01 9.48 -13.59
C ALA A 166 -14.62 10.71 -14.28
N HIS A 167 -14.82 11.81 -13.55
CA HIS A 167 -15.27 13.07 -14.14
C HIS A 167 -14.19 13.69 -15.03
N LEU A 168 -12.92 13.65 -14.62
CA LEU A 168 -11.81 14.16 -15.43
C LEU A 168 -11.63 13.36 -16.72
N THR A 169 -11.76 12.02 -16.68
CA THR A 169 -11.70 11.20 -17.88
C THR A 169 -12.85 11.51 -18.84
N THR A 170 -14.06 11.70 -18.31
CA THR A 170 -15.23 12.13 -19.09
C THR A 170 -15.01 13.48 -19.76
N LEU A 171 -14.55 14.49 -19.01
CA LEU A 171 -14.26 15.83 -19.54
C LEU A 171 -13.15 15.81 -20.60
N ARG A 172 -12.13 14.95 -20.44
CA ARG A 172 -11.10 14.75 -21.47
C ARG A 172 -11.70 14.18 -22.75
N ALA A 173 -12.55 13.16 -22.65
CA ALA A 173 -13.23 12.56 -23.80
C ALA A 173 -14.17 13.56 -24.50
N GLU A 174 -14.94 14.34 -23.73
CA GLU A 174 -15.80 15.40 -24.27
C GLU A 174 -14.99 16.48 -24.99
N ARG A 175 -13.87 16.92 -24.40
CA ARG A 175 -12.97 17.89 -25.03
C ARG A 175 -12.40 17.37 -26.35
N ARG A 176 -12.02 16.08 -26.40
CA ARG A 176 -11.57 15.44 -27.65
C ARG A 176 -12.68 15.48 -28.68
N LYS A 177 -13.85 14.94 -28.36
CA LYS A 177 -15.02 14.94 -29.25
C LYS A 177 -15.33 16.34 -29.79
N HIS A 178 -15.32 17.36 -28.92
CA HIS A 178 -15.59 18.73 -29.33
C HIS A 178 -14.52 19.29 -30.28
N LEU A 179 -13.25 18.91 -30.10
CA LEU A 179 -12.19 19.24 -31.04
C LEU A 179 -12.42 18.57 -32.41
N GLU A 180 -12.87 17.31 -32.43
CA GLU A 180 -13.23 16.61 -33.68
C GLU A 180 -14.37 17.32 -34.41
N GLU A 181 -15.46 17.63 -33.69
CA GLU A 181 -16.63 18.35 -34.21
C GLU A 181 -16.24 19.72 -34.80
N VAL A 182 -15.41 20.49 -34.11
CA VAL A 182 -14.94 21.80 -34.62
C VAL A 182 -14.07 21.66 -35.87
N LEU A 183 -13.23 20.63 -35.93
CA LEU A 183 -12.40 20.38 -37.12
C LEU A 183 -13.23 19.90 -38.31
N GLU A 184 -14.27 19.10 -38.06
CA GLU A 184 -15.23 18.67 -39.08
C GLU A 184 -16.03 19.86 -39.63
N MET A 185 -16.60 20.70 -38.76
CA MET A 185 -17.32 21.92 -39.19
C MET A 185 -16.44 22.84 -40.03
N LYS A 186 -15.16 23.00 -39.67
CA LYS A 186 -14.20 23.78 -40.47
C LYS A 186 -13.97 23.19 -41.86
N GLN A 187 -13.91 21.86 -41.95
CA GLN A 187 -13.76 21.16 -43.22
C GLN A 187 -15.01 21.31 -44.10
N GLU A 188 -16.19 21.16 -43.52
CA GLU A 188 -17.47 21.33 -44.21
C GLU A 188 -17.66 22.75 -44.72
N ALA A 189 -17.33 23.77 -43.92
CA ALA A 189 -17.39 25.17 -44.34
C ALA A 189 -16.48 25.45 -45.55
N LEU A 190 -15.24 24.95 -45.54
CA LEU A 190 -14.33 25.09 -46.68
C LEU A 190 -14.85 24.38 -47.93
N LEU A 191 -15.44 23.19 -47.78
CA LEU A 191 -16.04 22.46 -48.90
C LEU A 191 -17.26 23.19 -49.46
N ALA A 192 -18.09 23.79 -48.61
CA ALA A 192 -19.23 24.60 -49.02
C ALA A 192 -18.77 25.84 -49.81
N ASP A 193 -17.76 26.56 -49.33
CA ASP A 193 -17.20 27.73 -50.03
C ASP A 193 -16.62 27.34 -51.41
N ILE A 194 -15.91 26.20 -51.50
CA ILE A 194 -15.40 25.67 -52.78
C ILE A 194 -16.56 25.36 -53.72
N SER A 195 -17.59 24.67 -53.23
CA SER A 195 -18.79 24.33 -54.00
C SER A 195 -19.52 25.58 -54.50
N GLU A 196 -19.59 26.64 -53.69
CA GLU A 196 -20.16 27.93 -54.08
C GLU A 196 -19.34 28.56 -55.22
N LYS A 197 -18.01 28.55 -55.12
CA LYS A 197 -17.12 29.06 -56.18
C LYS A 197 -17.28 28.26 -57.47
N ASP A 198 -17.40 26.94 -57.41
CA ASP A 198 -17.63 26.09 -58.58
C ASP A 198 -18.99 26.38 -59.24
N ALA A 199 -20.06 26.58 -58.45
CA ALA A 199 -21.36 26.98 -58.97
C ALA A 199 -21.30 28.36 -59.66
N ASN A 200 -20.61 29.33 -59.06
CA ASN A 200 -20.42 30.67 -59.63
C ASN A 200 -19.63 30.64 -60.95
N ILE A 201 -18.57 29.83 -61.02
CA ILE A 201 -17.81 29.60 -62.26
C ILE A 201 -18.72 29.02 -63.34
N ALA A 202 -19.47 27.95 -63.03
CA ALA A 202 -20.37 27.31 -63.98
C ALA A 202 -21.44 28.29 -64.50
N LEU A 203 -22.03 29.09 -63.62
CA LEU A 203 -23.02 30.11 -64.00
C LEU A 203 -22.42 31.16 -64.94
N LEU A 204 -21.23 31.70 -64.66
CA LEU A 204 -20.56 32.67 -65.53
C LEU A 204 -20.13 32.08 -66.88
N GLU A 205 -19.69 30.83 -66.89
CA GLU A 205 -19.30 30.11 -68.12
C GLU A 205 -20.52 29.82 -69.01
N LEU A 206 -21.70 29.55 -68.43
CA LEU A 206 -22.95 29.33 -69.17
C LEU A 206 -23.61 30.63 -69.64
N SER A 207 -23.52 31.71 -68.86
CA SER A 207 -24.22 32.97 -69.13
C SER A 207 -23.44 33.95 -70.02
N SER A 208 -22.13 33.76 -70.20
CA SER A 208 -21.27 34.69 -70.94
C SER A 208 -20.71 34.12 -72.25
N SER A 209 -21.07 34.76 -73.37
CA SER A 209 -20.44 34.51 -74.66
C SER A 209 -19.24 35.45 -74.85
N LYS A 210 -18.04 34.98 -74.49
CA LYS A 210 -16.70 35.54 -74.85
C LYS A 210 -16.45 37.02 -74.49
N LYS A 211 -17.12 37.59 -73.49
CA LYS A 211 -16.78 38.94 -72.99
C LYS A 211 -15.53 38.88 -72.11
N LYS A 212 -14.52 39.71 -72.44
CA LYS A 212 -13.24 39.78 -71.71
C LYS A 212 -13.41 39.98 -70.20
N LYS A 213 -14.32 40.86 -69.76
CA LYS A 213 -14.60 41.08 -68.33
C LYS A 213 -15.07 39.81 -67.60
N THR A 214 -15.96 39.03 -68.22
CA THR A 214 -16.44 37.78 -67.60
C THR A 214 -15.35 36.72 -67.56
N GLN A 215 -14.48 36.68 -68.57
CA GLN A 215 -13.34 35.76 -68.58
C GLN A 215 -12.32 36.10 -67.47
N ASP A 216 -12.10 37.39 -67.22
CA ASP A 216 -11.25 37.87 -66.12
C ASP A 216 -11.86 37.52 -64.74
N GLU A 217 -13.18 37.66 -64.57
CA GLU A 217 -13.91 37.23 -63.37
C GLU A 217 -13.83 35.71 -63.14
N VAL A 218 -14.03 34.90 -64.18
CA VAL A 218 -13.87 33.43 -64.11
C VAL A 218 -12.43 33.07 -63.70
N ALA A 219 -11.43 33.76 -64.28
CA ALA A 219 -10.04 33.54 -63.91
C ALA A 219 -9.74 33.95 -62.46
N LEU A 220 -10.40 34.99 -61.93
CA LEU A 220 -10.30 35.38 -60.52
C LEU A 220 -10.91 34.32 -59.60
N LEU A 221 -12.15 33.87 -59.90
CA LEU A 221 -12.84 32.83 -59.11
C LEU A 221 -12.07 31.51 -59.08
N LYS A 222 -11.45 31.11 -60.20
CA LYS A 222 -10.57 29.92 -60.25
C LYS A 222 -9.38 30.05 -59.29
N ARG A 223 -8.73 31.21 -59.26
CA ARG A 223 -7.62 31.47 -58.32
C ARG A 223 -8.08 31.49 -56.87
N GLU A 224 -9.25 32.06 -56.57
CA GLU A 224 -9.84 32.03 -55.22
C GLU A 224 -10.17 30.60 -54.78
N LYS A 225 -10.75 29.79 -55.67
CA LYS A 225 -11.00 28.37 -55.41
C LYS A 225 -9.71 27.62 -55.12
N ASP A 226 -8.66 27.81 -55.93
CA ASP A 226 -7.38 27.13 -55.73
C ASP A 226 -6.79 27.46 -54.35
N ARG A 227 -6.97 28.68 -53.85
CA ARG A 227 -6.58 29.06 -52.48
C ARG A 227 -7.41 28.32 -51.43
N LEU A 228 -8.74 28.22 -51.59
CA LEU A 228 -9.60 27.45 -50.68
C LEU A 228 -9.24 25.96 -50.67
N VAL A 229 -8.92 25.38 -51.84
CA VAL A 229 -8.46 23.99 -51.97
C VAL A 229 -7.13 23.77 -51.25
N GLN A 230 -6.20 24.73 -51.33
CA GLN A 230 -4.96 24.69 -50.56
C GLN A 230 -5.22 24.77 -49.05
N GLN A 231 -6.12 25.64 -48.61
CA GLN A 231 -6.52 25.73 -47.20
C GLN A 231 -7.16 24.42 -46.70
N LEU A 232 -8.02 23.79 -47.50
CA LEU A 232 -8.62 22.49 -47.18
C LEU A 232 -7.54 21.41 -47.01
N LYS A 233 -6.58 21.32 -47.94
CA LYS A 233 -5.47 20.36 -47.83
C LYS A 233 -4.66 20.58 -46.54
N GLN A 234 -4.36 21.84 -46.21
CA GLN A 234 -3.65 22.17 -44.98
C GLN A 234 -4.48 21.82 -43.74
N GLN A 235 -5.79 22.07 -43.76
CA GLN A 235 -6.69 21.74 -42.67
C GLN A 235 -6.75 20.21 -42.45
N THR A 236 -6.86 19.41 -43.52
CA THR A 236 -6.85 17.95 -43.42
C THR A 236 -5.54 17.43 -42.83
N GLN A 237 -4.40 17.98 -43.25
CA GLN A 237 -3.10 17.63 -42.71
C GLN A 237 -2.98 18.00 -41.22
N ASN A 238 -3.41 19.22 -40.86
CA ASN A 238 -3.40 19.68 -39.47
C ASN A 238 -4.32 18.85 -38.58
N ARG A 239 -5.50 18.47 -39.07
CA ARG A 239 -6.42 17.57 -38.37
C ARG A 239 -5.72 16.24 -38.07
N MET A 240 -5.11 15.61 -39.06
CA MET A 240 -4.44 14.33 -38.88
C MET A 240 -3.28 14.41 -37.87
N LYS A 241 -2.50 15.50 -37.91
CA LYS A 241 -1.43 15.74 -36.94
C LYS A 241 -1.98 15.91 -35.52
N LEU A 242 -2.98 16.76 -35.32
CA LEU A 242 -3.58 16.99 -34.01
C LEU A 242 -4.26 15.74 -33.45
N MET A 243 -4.89 14.93 -34.31
CA MET A 243 -5.45 13.66 -33.87
C MET A 243 -4.35 12.71 -33.38
N ALA A 244 -3.23 12.60 -34.09
CA ALA A 244 -2.11 11.76 -33.65
C ALA A 244 -1.55 12.20 -32.28
N ASP A 245 -1.34 13.51 -32.09
CA ASP A 245 -0.75 14.07 -30.86
C ASP A 245 -1.66 13.91 -29.62
N ASN A 246 -2.99 13.68 -29.79
CA ASN A 246 -3.94 13.54 -28.68
C ASN A 246 -4.16 12.08 -28.20
N TYR A 247 -3.70 11.06 -28.94
CA TYR A 247 -3.85 9.65 -28.53
C TYR A 247 -2.78 9.20 -27.53
N GLU A 248 -1.59 9.81 -27.52
CA GLU A 248 -0.53 9.42 -26.57
C GLU A 248 -0.83 9.81 -25.11
N ASP A 249 -1.63 10.86 -24.88
CA ASP A 249 -2.00 11.31 -23.53
C ASP A 249 -2.94 10.33 -22.80
N ASP A 250 -3.75 9.54 -23.54
CA ASP A 250 -4.72 8.59 -22.97
C ASP A 250 -4.06 7.24 -22.60
N HIS A 251 -3.02 6.83 -23.33
CA HIS A 251 -2.30 5.57 -23.07
C HIS A 251 -1.39 5.60 -21.85
N LEU A 252 -1.13 6.78 -21.28
CA LEU A 252 -0.35 6.93 -20.04
C LEU A 252 -1.21 6.89 -18.77
N LYS A 253 -2.56 6.85 -18.86
CA LYS A 253 -3.43 6.96 -17.68
C LYS A 253 -4.67 6.06 -17.64
N THR A 254 -4.97 5.26 -18.65
CA THR A 254 -5.94 4.17 -18.52
C THR A 254 -5.25 2.85 -18.15
N ALA A 255 -4.87 2.70 -16.89
CA ALA A 255 -4.63 1.38 -16.31
C ALA A 255 -5.16 1.31 -14.86
N PRO A 256 -6.48 1.22 -14.66
CA PRO A 256 -7.04 0.43 -13.59
C PRO A 256 -7.34 -0.97 -14.13
N ASP A 257 -6.69 -1.99 -13.59
CA ASP A 257 -6.96 -3.41 -13.84
C ASP A 257 -6.98 -3.86 -15.31
N GLN A 258 -5.81 -4.23 -15.83
CA GLN A 258 -5.72 -5.44 -16.65
C GLN A 258 -4.61 -6.33 -16.13
N THR A 259 -5.06 -7.36 -15.43
CA THR A 259 -4.34 -8.61 -15.24
C THR A 259 -3.74 -9.07 -16.58
N ASN A 260 -2.43 -9.38 -16.55
CA ASN A 260 -1.71 -10.19 -17.54
C ASN A 260 -1.05 -9.53 -18.78
N HIS A 261 -0.82 -8.21 -18.80
CA HIS A 261 0.18 -7.63 -19.72
C HIS A 261 1.44 -7.22 -18.97
N LYS A 262 2.46 -8.06 -19.11
CA LYS A 262 3.81 -7.84 -18.62
C LYS A 262 4.30 -6.45 -19.11
N PRO A 263 4.76 -5.56 -18.21
CA PRO A 263 5.18 -4.20 -18.60
C PRO A 263 6.28 -4.27 -19.66
N SER A 264 6.18 -3.42 -20.68
CA SER A 264 7.22 -3.30 -21.70
C SER A 264 8.55 -2.92 -21.02
N PRO A 265 9.72 -3.43 -21.48
CA PRO A 265 11.00 -3.13 -20.83
C PRO A 265 11.24 -1.61 -20.71
N ASP A 266 10.82 -0.84 -21.71
CA ASP A 266 10.92 0.63 -21.71
C ASP A 266 10.11 1.32 -20.60
N GLN A 267 9.08 0.67 -20.05
CA GLN A 267 8.26 1.21 -18.96
C GLN A 267 8.83 0.93 -17.57
N MET A 268 9.72 -0.06 -17.44
CA MET A 268 10.33 -0.46 -16.15
C MET A 268 11.66 0.24 -15.85
N ILE A 269 12.37 0.66 -16.90
CA ILE A 269 13.67 1.34 -16.76
C ILE A 269 13.54 2.69 -16.01
N PRO A 270 12.55 3.57 -16.30
CA PRO A 270 12.45 4.85 -15.58
C PRO A 270 12.20 4.71 -14.07
N PRO A 271 11.30 3.83 -13.58
CA PRO A 271 11.17 3.53 -12.15
C PRO A 271 12.47 3.02 -11.50
N LEU A 272 13.19 2.11 -12.17
CA LEU A 272 14.48 1.58 -11.69
C LEU A 272 15.54 2.68 -11.51
N LEU A 273 15.70 3.54 -12.52
CA LEU A 273 16.63 4.67 -12.44
C LEU A 273 16.24 5.64 -11.32
N ALA A 274 14.95 5.92 -11.15
CA ALA A 274 14.48 6.77 -10.06
C ALA A 274 14.78 6.17 -8.68
N LEU A 275 14.56 4.85 -8.51
CA LEU A 275 14.86 4.13 -7.26
C LEU A 275 16.35 4.19 -6.92
N SER A 276 17.24 3.95 -7.88
CA SER A 276 18.68 4.05 -7.64
C SER A 276 19.15 5.47 -7.35
N GLN A 277 18.62 6.48 -8.04
CA GLN A 277 18.94 7.87 -7.73
C GLN A 277 18.53 8.22 -6.30
N ASN A 278 17.35 7.76 -5.87
CA ASN A 278 16.89 7.94 -4.49
C ASN A 278 17.78 7.19 -3.49
N ARG A 279 18.16 5.94 -3.79
CA ARG A 279 19.08 5.14 -2.99
C ARG A 279 20.45 5.84 -2.84
N SER A 280 20.97 6.43 -3.91
CA SER A 280 22.23 7.17 -3.92
C SER A 280 22.15 8.43 -3.05
N LYS A 281 21.06 9.19 -3.14
CA LYS A 281 20.80 10.34 -2.24
C LYS A 281 20.71 9.91 -0.78
N LEU A 282 20.01 8.82 -0.51
CA LEU A 282 19.86 8.29 0.84
C LEU A 282 21.19 7.80 1.42
N LYS A 283 22.04 7.15 0.61
CA LYS A 283 23.41 6.77 1.00
C LYS A 283 24.24 7.97 1.42
N LEU A 284 24.21 9.05 0.64
CA LEU A 284 24.89 10.31 0.95
C LEU A 284 24.36 10.95 2.23
N TYR A 285 23.04 10.94 2.43
CA TYR A 285 22.44 11.46 3.65
C TYR A 285 22.87 10.68 4.89
N ILE A 286 22.84 9.34 4.83
CA ILE A 286 23.30 8.47 5.91
C ILE A 286 24.80 8.69 6.18
N ALA A 287 25.62 8.82 5.12
CA ALA A 287 27.06 9.07 5.27
C ALA A 287 27.31 10.40 6.00
N HIS A 288 26.61 11.47 5.62
CA HIS A 288 26.71 12.76 6.27
C HIS A 288 26.31 12.71 7.76
N LEU A 289 25.18 12.06 8.07
CA LEU A 289 24.76 11.85 9.46
C LEU A 289 25.81 11.05 10.25
N THR A 290 26.40 10.04 9.61
CA THR A 290 27.43 9.20 10.21
C THR A 290 28.68 10.00 10.52
N ASP A 291 29.12 10.90 9.62
CA ASP A 291 30.27 11.78 9.84
C ASP A 291 30.02 12.74 11.01
N LEU A 292 28.84 13.37 11.07
CA LEU A 292 28.45 14.24 12.18
C LEU A 292 28.44 13.50 13.53
N CYS A 293 28.06 12.22 13.54
CA CYS A 293 28.14 11.39 14.73
C CYS A 293 29.60 11.09 15.12
N HIS A 294 30.46 10.76 14.16
CA HIS A 294 31.87 10.46 14.41
C HIS A 294 32.64 11.66 14.98
N ASP A 295 32.33 12.87 14.50
CA ASP A 295 32.94 14.11 15.01
C ASP A 295 32.59 14.40 16.48
N ARG A 296 31.47 13.84 16.96
CA ARG A 296 31.00 14.00 18.34
C ARG A 296 31.45 12.86 19.25
N ASP A 297 31.09 11.64 18.89
CA ASP A 297 31.48 10.43 19.58
C ASP A 297 31.38 9.22 18.62
N PRO A 298 32.53 8.63 18.24
CA PRO A 298 32.57 7.48 17.33
C PRO A 298 31.82 6.25 17.85
N SER A 299 31.53 6.16 19.15
CA SER A 299 30.88 5.01 19.74
C SER A 299 29.35 4.98 19.55
N ILE A 300 28.73 6.12 19.19
CA ILE A 300 27.26 6.26 19.06
C ILE A 300 26.69 5.24 18.07
N LEU A 301 27.33 5.08 16.91
CA LEU A 301 26.87 4.20 15.83
C LEU A 301 27.53 2.81 15.86
N SER A 302 28.35 2.49 16.88
CA SER A 302 29.11 1.24 16.96
C SER A 302 28.26 -0.04 16.99
N GLN A 303 26.99 0.08 17.35
CA GLN A 303 26.03 -1.03 17.41
C GLN A 303 25.28 -1.23 16.08
N LEU A 304 25.41 -0.31 15.13
CA LEU A 304 24.72 -0.35 13.85
C LEU A 304 25.65 -0.89 12.78
N THR A 305 25.22 -1.95 12.09
CA THR A 305 25.95 -2.50 10.94
C THR A 305 25.24 -2.10 9.65
N PRO A 306 25.91 -1.43 8.70
CA PRO A 306 25.31 -1.08 7.43
C PRO A 306 24.96 -2.33 6.61
N PRO A 307 23.89 -2.29 5.79
CA PRO A 307 23.59 -3.35 4.83
C PRO A 307 24.74 -3.60 3.85
N SER A 308 24.88 -4.83 3.33
CA SER A 308 26.00 -5.21 2.46
C SER A 308 26.09 -4.36 1.18
N HIS A 309 24.95 -3.96 0.60
CA HIS A 309 24.85 -3.12 -0.59
C HIS A 309 25.05 -1.63 -0.30
N TYR A 310 25.25 -1.22 0.96
CA TYR A 310 25.46 0.18 1.32
C TYR A 310 26.69 0.78 0.62
N HIS A 311 27.78 0.00 0.58
CA HIS A 311 29.07 0.43 0.02
C HIS A 311 29.22 0.20 -1.48
N HIS A 312 28.25 -0.45 -2.11
CA HIS A 312 28.26 -0.70 -3.55
C HIS A 312 27.50 0.42 -4.27
N SER A 313 28.13 1.05 -5.25
CA SER A 313 27.49 2.02 -6.14
C SER A 313 27.11 1.33 -7.44
N ASP A 314 26.07 1.84 -8.10
CA ASP A 314 25.71 1.38 -9.44
C ASP A 314 26.84 1.71 -10.44
N PRO A 315 27.10 0.83 -11.42
CA PRO A 315 28.02 1.11 -12.51
C PRO A 315 27.66 2.42 -13.26
N GLU A 316 28.67 3.14 -13.76
CA GLU A 316 28.44 4.36 -14.56
C GLU A 316 27.63 4.08 -15.83
N ASP A 317 27.73 2.86 -16.37
CA ASP A 317 27.02 2.40 -17.57
C ASP A 317 25.70 1.66 -17.26
N TRP A 318 25.21 1.71 -16.02
CA TRP A 318 24.07 0.89 -15.58
C TRP A 318 22.78 1.20 -16.37
N GLU A 319 22.56 2.45 -16.78
CA GLU A 319 21.42 2.80 -17.66
C GLU A 319 21.52 2.10 -19.03
N GLU A 320 22.72 1.99 -19.60
CA GLU A 320 22.93 1.26 -20.86
C GLU A 320 22.84 -0.25 -20.68
N GLU A 321 23.14 -0.78 -19.49
CA GLU A 321 22.97 -2.19 -19.16
C GLU A 321 21.49 -2.53 -18.99
N LEU A 322 20.70 -1.69 -18.33
CA LEU A 322 19.24 -1.84 -18.18
C LEU A 322 18.54 -1.88 -19.55
N GLN A 323 18.99 -1.07 -20.51
CA GLN A 323 18.46 -1.08 -21.88
C GLN A 323 18.75 -2.37 -22.66
N LYS A 324 19.70 -3.20 -22.20
CA LYS A 324 20.09 -4.47 -22.85
C LYS A 324 19.45 -5.69 -22.18
N MET A 325 18.81 -5.52 -21.01
CA MET A 325 18.22 -6.61 -20.23
C MET A 325 16.85 -7.05 -20.75
N SER A 326 16.49 -8.32 -20.52
CA SER A 326 15.15 -8.82 -20.81
C SER A 326 14.14 -8.32 -19.76
N VAL A 327 12.84 -8.42 -20.07
CA VAL A 327 11.75 -8.04 -19.15
C VAL A 327 11.84 -8.81 -17.83
N GLU A 328 12.10 -10.12 -17.88
CA GLU A 328 12.27 -10.95 -16.68
C GLU A 328 13.45 -10.49 -15.82
N GLN A 329 14.55 -10.07 -16.45
CA GLN A 329 15.73 -9.60 -15.75
C GLN A 329 15.49 -8.23 -15.10
N LEU A 330 14.80 -7.33 -15.80
CA LEU A 330 14.41 -6.03 -15.27
C LEU A 330 13.41 -6.13 -14.11
N GLU A 331 12.45 -7.07 -14.16
CA GLU A 331 11.55 -7.35 -13.04
C GLU A 331 12.32 -7.83 -11.81
N GLN A 332 13.29 -8.73 -12.01
CA GLN A 332 14.13 -9.22 -10.92
C GLN A 332 15.03 -8.13 -10.34
N GLU A 333 15.64 -7.30 -11.18
CA GLU A 333 16.44 -6.15 -10.74
C GLU A 333 15.59 -5.10 -10.01
N LEU A 334 14.33 -4.91 -10.41
CA LEU A 334 13.40 -4.02 -9.73
C LEU A 334 13.09 -4.53 -8.32
N GLU A 335 12.77 -5.81 -8.17
CA GLU A 335 12.54 -6.43 -6.87
C GLU A 335 13.77 -6.33 -5.95
N VAL A 336 14.97 -6.53 -6.50
CA VAL A 336 16.24 -6.35 -5.77
C VAL A 336 16.43 -4.89 -5.36
N CYS A 337 16.23 -3.94 -6.27
CA CYS A 337 16.35 -2.51 -5.98
C CYS A 337 15.37 -2.05 -4.91
N GLU A 338 14.11 -2.49 -4.96
CA GLU A 338 13.08 -2.16 -3.96
C GLU A 338 13.43 -2.72 -2.58
N LYS A 339 13.85 -3.99 -2.54
CA LYS A 339 14.28 -4.64 -1.30
C LYS A 339 15.48 -3.92 -0.69
N GLU A 340 16.51 -3.65 -1.49
CA GLU A 340 17.70 -2.94 -1.05
C GLU A 340 17.40 -1.51 -0.60
N SER A 341 16.48 -0.83 -1.28
CA SER A 341 16.01 0.50 -0.88
C SER A 341 15.28 0.44 0.46
N GLY A 342 14.47 -0.60 0.70
CA GLY A 342 13.81 -0.84 1.99
C GLY A 342 14.79 -1.06 3.13
N GLU A 343 15.75 -1.98 2.95
CA GLU A 343 16.81 -2.26 3.93
C GLU A 343 17.65 -1.00 4.24
N LEU A 344 17.93 -0.18 3.22
CA LEU A 344 18.66 1.07 3.40
C LEU A 344 17.84 2.11 4.17
N GLN A 345 16.53 2.19 3.92
CA GLN A 345 15.63 3.08 4.66
C GLN A 345 15.52 2.68 6.13
N GLU A 346 15.43 1.38 6.42
CA GLU A 346 15.44 0.86 7.80
C GLU A 346 16.76 1.18 8.52
N TYR A 347 17.89 1.06 7.82
CA TYR A 347 19.18 1.47 8.35
C TYR A 347 19.24 2.98 8.64
N ALA A 348 18.76 3.82 7.71
CA ALA A 348 18.67 5.26 7.91
C ALA A 348 17.84 5.62 9.15
N ASN A 349 16.69 4.97 9.32
CA ASN A 349 15.81 5.16 10.47
C ASN A 349 16.51 4.74 11.77
N SER A 350 17.26 3.65 11.74
CA SER A 350 18.03 3.18 12.90
C SER A 350 19.15 4.16 13.29
N VAL A 351 19.84 4.74 12.30
CA VAL A 351 20.84 5.80 12.52
C VAL A 351 20.17 7.03 13.12
N LEU A 352 19.06 7.51 12.54
CA LEU A 352 18.31 8.65 13.06
C LEU A 352 17.82 8.44 14.50
N GLN A 353 17.34 7.23 14.82
CA GLN A 353 16.92 6.88 16.18
C GLN A 353 18.11 6.93 17.16
N GLN A 354 19.24 6.35 16.78
CA GLN A 354 20.46 6.39 17.57
C GLN A 354 20.95 7.83 17.77
N ILE A 355 20.80 8.70 16.77
CA ILE A 355 21.14 10.13 16.93
C ILE A 355 20.17 10.79 17.92
N ALA A 356 18.86 10.55 17.79
CA ALA A 356 17.85 11.12 18.68
C ALA A 356 18.09 10.75 20.16
N ASP A 357 18.54 9.51 20.41
CA ASP A 357 18.73 9.00 21.76
C ASP A 357 20.03 9.49 22.42
N TYR A 358 21.10 9.73 21.64
CA TYR A 358 22.43 10.03 22.19
C TYR A 358 22.91 11.47 21.91
N CYS A 359 22.54 12.08 20.77
CA CYS A 359 22.97 13.42 20.34
C CYS A 359 21.88 14.13 19.50
N PRO A 360 20.73 14.49 20.09
CA PRO A 360 19.59 15.05 19.35
C PRO A 360 19.86 16.42 18.71
N ASP A 361 20.88 17.14 19.19
CA ASP A 361 21.28 18.44 18.65
C ASP A 361 21.86 18.36 17.22
N ILE A 362 22.35 17.19 16.81
CA ILE A 362 22.75 16.93 15.41
C ILE A 362 21.52 17.00 14.49
N LEU A 363 20.36 16.50 14.94
CA LEU A 363 19.11 16.58 14.16
C LEU A 363 18.65 18.02 14.01
N GLU A 364 18.79 18.84 15.05
CA GLU A 364 18.47 20.28 15.00
C GLU A 364 19.38 21.02 14.01
N GLN A 365 20.67 20.70 13.98
CA GLN A 365 21.61 21.26 12.99
C GLN A 365 21.23 20.90 11.55
N VAL A 366 20.85 19.64 11.31
CA VAL A 366 20.43 19.18 9.97
C VAL A 366 19.12 19.84 9.55
N VAL A 367 18.14 19.95 10.44
CA VAL A 367 16.86 20.63 10.16
C VAL A 367 17.09 22.10 9.83
N ASN A 368 17.88 22.82 10.62
CA ASN A 368 18.19 24.23 10.37
C ASN A 368 18.91 24.43 9.03
N ALA A 369 19.85 23.55 8.68
CA ALA A 369 20.54 23.60 7.39
C ALA A 369 19.57 23.36 6.21
N LEU A 370 18.60 22.47 6.35
CA LEU A 370 17.57 22.22 5.33
C LEU A 370 16.60 23.40 5.18
N GLU A 371 16.23 24.05 6.30
CA GLU A 371 15.38 25.25 6.30
C GLU A 371 16.09 26.47 5.69
N GLU A 372 17.40 26.62 5.88
CA GLU A 372 18.22 27.68 5.25
C GLU A 372 18.50 27.44 3.75
N SER A 373 18.30 26.20 3.27
CA SER A 373 18.53 25.79 1.89
C SER A 373 17.30 25.95 0.97
N CYS A 374 16.13 26.30 1.53
CA CYS A 374 14.87 26.54 0.82
C CYS A 374 14.59 28.04 0.69
#